data_AF-A0Z059-F1
#
_entry.id   AF-A0Z059-F1
#
_cell.length_a   1.000
_cell.length_b   1.000
_cell.length_c   1.000
_cell.angle_alpha   90.00
_cell.angle_beta   90.00
_cell.angle_gamma   90.00
#
_symmetry.space_group_name_H-M   'P 1'
#
loop_
_entity.id
_entity.type
_entity.pdbx_description
1 polymer ?
#
loop_
_entity_poly.entity_id
_entity_poly.type
_entity_poly.pdbx_seq_one_letter_code
_entity_poly.pdbx_strand_id
1 'polypeptide(L)'
;MSIRSFKQFFAGLFGGFFWDTPLISWSDGQFEFQSLLEESHTNRLAKILQYYQPELFQRWYWVVLAAAYKAKNEQQSLSTLEKEQEELSSKVSSMEAALDIELPPQPKPEFWEILLTIGLSIMLLLGIAEFFGLEVQSITNNQFIQFLLVLSGAVCMNLGEYIGILRMVKAVRRYDPKRSFSDDNRHANSIPFWQRIKSGDAAIWLSFAIVLMETAFAAPGLIGLLPPKLSVEPLFQLTVFAAAGLAATINIMIAWGNALLEIQWEQNVEEIRQRHRQAFVNSESDSNFIDEIVIEREMNNYRRKLGKAKARLELKNRTVEKQKQRVDDLQERARREFERWEFSVRKWLKDNPEVVKNFVELESKPSNNGYHSVKNGLDILSDEIK
;
A
#
# COMPACT_ATOMS: atom_id res chain seq x y z
N MET A 1 -44.63 -0.04 11.11
CA MET A 1 -45.27 -0.23 9.78
C MET A 1 -44.22 0.08 8.72
N SER A 2 -43.87 -0.85 7.83
CA SER A 2 -42.71 -0.71 6.94
C SER A 2 -43.04 0.19 5.72
N ILE A 3 -42.04 0.86 5.15
CA ILE A 3 -42.19 1.65 3.91
C ILE A 3 -42.79 0.80 2.77
N ARG A 4 -42.52 -0.51 2.78
CA ARG A 4 -43.09 -1.50 1.86
C ARG A 4 -44.60 -1.67 2.05
N SER A 5 -45.08 -1.72 3.30
CA SER A 5 -46.52 -1.85 3.57
C SER A 5 -47.28 -0.55 3.31
N PHE A 6 -46.64 0.61 3.48
CA PHE A 6 -47.23 1.91 3.11
C PHE A 6 -47.37 2.08 1.59
N LYS A 7 -46.37 1.64 0.81
CA LYS A 7 -46.44 1.58 -0.67
C LYS A 7 -47.51 0.60 -1.16
N GLN A 8 -47.67 -0.56 -0.53
CA GLN A 8 -48.72 -1.52 -0.87
C GLN A 8 -50.13 -1.04 -0.48
N PHE A 9 -50.27 -0.30 0.62
CA PHE A 9 -51.55 0.26 1.05
C PHE A 9 -52.04 1.39 0.12
N PHE A 10 -51.14 2.27 -0.36
CA PHE A 10 -51.48 3.26 -1.38
C PHE A 10 -51.75 2.64 -2.75
N ALA A 11 -51.04 1.56 -3.12
CA ALA A 11 -51.32 0.80 -4.34
C ALA A 11 -52.69 0.10 -4.31
N GLY A 12 -53.19 -0.29 -3.14
CA GLY A 12 -54.48 -0.96 -2.96
C GLY A 12 -55.70 -0.02 -2.97
N LEU A 13 -55.62 1.15 -2.33
CA LEU A 13 -56.75 2.10 -2.26
C LEU A 13 -56.91 2.99 -3.50
N PHE A 14 -55.82 3.24 -4.23
CA PHE A 14 -55.83 4.03 -5.48
C PHE A 14 -55.62 3.17 -6.74
N GLY A 15 -55.54 1.85 -6.61
CA GLY A 15 -55.30 0.91 -7.70
C GLY A 15 -56.40 0.82 -8.77
N GLY A 16 -57.59 1.36 -8.52
CA GLY A 16 -58.69 1.32 -9.51
C GLY A 16 -58.70 2.48 -10.52
N PHE A 17 -57.98 3.58 -10.26
CA PHE A 17 -58.04 4.79 -11.09
C PHE A 17 -56.71 5.13 -11.79
N PHE A 18 -55.61 4.47 -11.44
CA PHE A 18 -54.26 4.84 -11.87
C PHE A 18 -53.55 3.79 -12.76
N TRP A 19 -54.21 2.70 -13.16
CA TRP A 19 -53.59 1.57 -13.87
C TRP A 19 -53.73 1.56 -15.40
N ASP A 20 -54.27 2.61 -16.04
CA ASP A 20 -54.14 2.81 -17.50
C ASP A 20 -53.12 3.89 -17.88
N THR A 21 -52.39 4.43 -16.91
CA THR A 21 -51.22 5.28 -17.17
C THR A 21 -49.94 4.44 -17.05
N PRO A 22 -49.10 4.36 -18.09
CA PRO A 22 -47.89 3.56 -18.05
C PRO A 22 -46.97 4.05 -16.93
N LEU A 23 -46.73 3.17 -15.95
CA LEU A 23 -45.69 3.33 -14.95
C LEU A 23 -44.34 3.17 -15.66
N ILE A 24 -43.73 4.29 -16.04
CA ILE A 24 -42.39 4.29 -16.63
C ILE A 24 -41.39 3.99 -15.49
N SER A 25 -40.91 2.75 -15.39
CA SER A 25 -39.97 2.37 -14.33
C SER A 25 -38.58 2.94 -14.63
N TRP A 26 -38.11 3.79 -13.72
CA TRP A 26 -36.89 4.57 -13.82
C TRP A 26 -35.78 3.97 -12.95
N SER A 27 -35.47 2.68 -13.09
CA SER A 27 -34.54 2.08 -12.11
C SER A 27 -33.13 2.67 -12.19
N ASP A 28 -32.61 3.04 -13.37
CA ASP A 28 -31.17 3.41 -13.47
C ASP A 28 -30.82 4.38 -14.62
N GLY A 29 -31.71 5.32 -15.00
CA GLY A 29 -31.39 6.29 -16.08
C GLY A 29 -31.17 5.66 -17.46
N GLN A 30 -31.50 4.38 -17.64
CA GLN A 30 -31.52 3.69 -18.92
C GLN A 30 -32.83 3.99 -19.66
N PHE A 31 -32.96 5.19 -20.22
CA PHE A 31 -33.97 5.43 -21.25
C PHE A 31 -33.31 5.26 -22.61
N GLU A 32 -33.73 4.24 -23.35
CA GLU A 32 -33.42 4.14 -24.77
C GLU A 32 -34.52 4.89 -25.52
N PHE A 33 -34.16 5.69 -26.53
CA PHE A 33 -35.07 6.43 -27.44
C PHE A 33 -36.31 5.64 -27.87
N GLN A 34 -36.11 4.33 -27.95
CA GLN A 34 -37.06 3.32 -28.31
C GLN A 34 -38.19 3.17 -27.29
N SER A 35 -37.97 3.36 -25.98
CA SER A 35 -38.95 2.94 -24.99
C SER A 35 -40.23 3.78 -24.95
N LEU A 36 -40.28 5.03 -25.44
CA LEU A 36 -41.56 5.79 -25.48
C LEU A 36 -42.40 5.50 -26.74
N LEU A 37 -41.77 5.11 -27.85
CA LEU A 37 -42.43 4.92 -29.15
C LEU A 37 -42.50 3.44 -29.58
N GLU A 38 -41.64 2.58 -29.04
CA GLU A 38 -41.54 1.16 -29.37
C GLU A 38 -42.19 0.24 -28.32
N GLU A 39 -42.18 0.62 -27.04
CA GLU A 39 -42.89 -0.17 -26.02
C GLU A 39 -44.40 0.07 -26.09
N SER A 40 -45.18 -1.01 -26.08
CA SER A 40 -46.64 -0.98 -26.30
C SER A 40 -47.40 -0.12 -25.26
N HIS A 41 -46.87 -0.01 -24.05
CA HIS A 41 -47.53 0.67 -22.93
C HIS A 41 -47.26 2.18 -22.90
N THR A 42 -46.09 2.62 -23.36
CA THR A 42 -45.68 4.03 -23.44
C THR A 42 -46.03 4.68 -24.78
N ASN A 43 -46.09 3.91 -25.87
CA ASN A 43 -46.46 4.39 -27.21
C ASN A 43 -47.87 5.01 -27.23
N ARG A 44 -48.81 4.45 -26.46
CA ARG A 44 -50.14 5.04 -26.27
C ARG A 44 -50.06 6.45 -25.69
N LEU A 45 -49.28 6.64 -24.63
CA LEU A 45 -49.05 7.96 -24.03
C LEU A 45 -48.36 8.92 -25.01
N ALA A 46 -47.38 8.43 -25.76
CA ALA A 46 -46.69 9.20 -26.79
C ALA A 46 -47.66 9.72 -27.86
N LYS A 47 -48.55 8.87 -28.37
CA LYS A 47 -49.58 9.25 -29.35
C LYS A 47 -50.60 10.24 -28.79
N ILE A 48 -51.05 10.04 -27.55
CA ILE A 48 -51.96 10.97 -26.87
C ILE A 48 -51.30 12.36 -26.75
N LEU A 49 -50.06 12.40 -26.27
CA LEU A 49 -49.33 13.66 -26.13
C LEU A 49 -49.05 14.30 -27.50
N GLN A 50 -48.68 13.51 -28.51
CA GLN A 50 -48.43 14.02 -29.86
C GLN A 50 -49.67 14.68 -30.48
N TYR A 51 -50.87 14.10 -30.25
CA TYR A 51 -52.11 14.59 -30.86
C TYR A 51 -52.79 15.69 -30.05
N TYR A 52 -52.86 15.54 -28.72
CA TYR A 52 -53.66 16.43 -27.86
C TYR A 52 -52.83 17.44 -27.07
N GLN A 53 -51.53 17.23 -26.89
CA GLN A 53 -50.65 18.18 -26.18
C GLN A 53 -49.22 18.19 -26.77
N PRO A 54 -49.05 18.64 -28.02
CA PRO A 54 -47.79 18.52 -28.77
C PRO A 54 -46.62 19.22 -28.07
N GLU A 55 -46.85 20.27 -27.30
CA GLU A 55 -45.83 20.96 -26.51
C GLU A 55 -45.17 20.05 -25.46
N LEU A 56 -45.96 19.21 -24.77
CA LEU A 56 -45.41 18.26 -23.78
C LEU A 56 -44.64 17.13 -24.46
N PHE A 57 -45.07 16.71 -25.65
CA PHE A 57 -44.36 15.74 -26.47
C PHE A 57 -43.02 16.30 -26.99
N GLN A 58 -43.02 17.53 -27.52
CA GLN A 58 -41.81 18.21 -27.94
C GLN A 58 -40.83 18.44 -26.78
N ARG A 59 -41.33 18.81 -25.59
CA ARG A 59 -40.50 18.97 -24.39
C ARG A 59 -39.84 17.66 -23.96
N TRP A 60 -40.56 16.55 -24.05
CA TRP A 60 -39.96 15.23 -23.81
C TRP A 60 -38.79 14.98 -24.76
N TYR A 61 -39.01 15.19 -26.06
CA TYR A 61 -38.03 14.92 -27.11
C TYR A 61 -36.79 15.83 -27.00
N TRP A 62 -36.97 17.14 -26.86
CA TRP A 62 -35.86 18.09 -26.91
C TRP A 62 -35.13 18.26 -25.58
N VAL A 63 -35.79 18.03 -24.44
CA VAL A 63 -35.23 18.33 -23.11
C VAL A 63 -34.90 17.05 -22.35
N VAL A 64 -35.88 16.17 -22.18
CA VAL A 64 -35.74 14.97 -21.33
C VAL A 64 -34.83 13.95 -22.02
N LEU A 65 -35.13 13.62 -23.27
CA LEU A 65 -34.39 12.65 -24.05
C LEU A 65 -32.96 13.12 -24.35
N ALA A 66 -32.78 14.40 -24.71
CA ALA A 66 -31.45 14.97 -24.94
C ALA A 66 -30.56 14.91 -23.68
N ALA A 67 -31.14 15.16 -22.49
CA ALA A 67 -30.41 15.04 -21.23
C ALA A 67 -30.01 13.59 -20.92
N ALA A 68 -30.92 12.63 -21.13
CA ALA A 68 -30.64 11.20 -20.95
C ALA A 68 -29.55 10.69 -21.91
N TYR A 69 -29.61 11.08 -23.19
CA TYR A 69 -28.56 10.73 -24.17
C TYR A 69 -27.19 11.27 -23.79
N LYS A 70 -27.14 12.51 -23.31
CA LYS A 70 -25.89 13.11 -22.85
C LYS A 70 -25.29 12.33 -21.68
N ALA A 71 -26.12 11.92 -20.70
CA ALA A 71 -25.67 11.08 -19.60
C ALA A 71 -25.18 9.70 -20.08
N LYS A 72 -25.92 9.04 -20.98
CA LYS A 72 -25.57 7.73 -21.54
C LYS A 72 -24.24 7.74 -22.31
N ASN A 73 -24.02 8.76 -23.15
CA ASN A 73 -22.77 8.88 -23.91
C ASN A 73 -21.57 9.11 -22.99
N GLU A 74 -21.73 9.92 -21.94
CA GLU A 74 -20.68 10.18 -20.97
C GLU A 74 -20.40 8.95 -20.09
N GLN A 75 -21.42 8.16 -19.76
CA GLN A 75 -21.29 6.86 -19.10
C GLN A 75 -20.51 5.86 -19.96
N GLN A 76 -20.81 5.79 -21.26
CA GLN A 76 -20.06 4.94 -22.19
C GLN A 76 -18.60 5.38 -22.28
N SER A 77 -18.34 6.69 -22.38
CA SER A 77 -16.99 7.25 -22.34
C SER A 77 -16.26 7.01 -21.02
N LEU A 78 -16.98 6.96 -19.89
CA LEU A 78 -16.40 6.59 -18.61
C LEU A 78 -15.97 5.12 -18.60
N SER A 79 -16.82 4.22 -19.09
CA SER A 79 -16.52 2.79 -19.12
C SER A 79 -15.30 2.43 -19.98
N THR A 80 -15.07 3.16 -21.08
CA THR A 80 -13.86 3.00 -21.89
C THR A 80 -12.61 3.51 -21.16
N LEU A 81 -12.70 4.67 -20.49
CA LEU A 81 -11.60 5.21 -19.69
C LEU A 81 -11.23 4.32 -18.51
N GLU A 82 -12.20 3.70 -17.84
CA GLU A 82 -11.97 2.76 -16.74
C GLU A 82 -11.23 1.50 -17.20
N LYS A 83 -11.60 0.94 -18.37
CA LYS A 83 -10.86 -0.19 -18.95
C LYS A 83 -9.40 0.18 -19.25
N GLU A 84 -9.17 1.33 -19.86
CA GLU A 84 -7.81 1.79 -20.15
C GLU A 84 -7.00 2.12 -18.87
N GLN A 85 -7.67 2.54 -17.79
CA GLN A 85 -7.05 2.73 -16.47
C GLN A 85 -6.63 1.38 -15.87
N GLU A 86 -7.50 0.37 -15.95
CA GLU A 86 -7.24 -0.98 -15.44
C GLU A 86 -6.06 -1.64 -16.16
N GLU A 87 -6.02 -1.57 -17.50
CA GLU A 87 -4.88 -2.05 -18.30
C GLU A 87 -3.57 -1.38 -17.90
N LEU A 88 -3.59 -0.06 -17.70
CA LEU A 88 -2.41 0.70 -17.33
C LEU A 88 -1.99 0.44 -15.87
N SER A 89 -2.94 0.21 -14.97
CA SER A 89 -2.71 -0.20 -13.59
C SER A 89 -2.05 -1.59 -13.52
N SER A 90 -2.58 -2.55 -14.27
CA SER A 90 -2.00 -3.89 -14.41
C SER A 90 -0.56 -3.83 -14.94
N LYS A 91 -0.32 -2.99 -15.96
CA LYS A 91 1.02 -2.76 -16.49
C LYS A 91 1.98 -2.13 -15.47
N VAL A 92 1.52 -1.17 -14.65
CA VAL A 92 2.35 -0.60 -13.57
C VAL A 92 2.68 -1.67 -12.53
N SER A 93 1.69 -2.46 -12.12
CA SER A 93 1.88 -3.53 -11.12
C SER A 93 2.86 -4.60 -11.61
N SER A 94 2.78 -5.03 -12.87
CA SER A 94 3.74 -6.00 -13.43
C SER A 94 5.15 -5.42 -13.52
N MET A 95 5.28 -4.12 -13.84
CA MET A 95 6.57 -3.44 -13.84
C MET A 95 7.15 -3.26 -12.43
N GLU A 96 6.31 -3.08 -11.41
CA GLU A 96 6.75 -3.04 -10.01
C GLU A 96 7.22 -4.41 -9.54
N ALA A 97 6.45 -5.47 -9.83
CA ALA A 97 6.80 -6.84 -9.47
C ALA A 97 8.14 -7.29 -10.10
N ALA A 98 8.44 -6.83 -11.32
CA ALA A 98 9.73 -7.12 -11.97
C ALA A 98 10.93 -6.47 -11.25
N LEU A 99 10.69 -5.37 -10.53
CA LEU A 99 11.71 -4.67 -9.74
C LEU A 99 11.75 -5.10 -8.28
N ASP A 100 10.71 -5.77 -7.79
CA ASP A 100 10.64 -6.22 -6.42
C ASP A 100 11.52 -7.46 -6.24
N ILE A 101 12.32 -7.46 -5.18
CA ILE A 101 13.28 -8.52 -4.88
C ILE A 101 13.01 -8.95 -3.45
N GLU A 102 12.64 -10.22 -3.27
CA GLU A 102 12.59 -10.81 -1.95
C GLU A 102 14.00 -10.87 -1.36
N LEU A 103 14.25 -10.03 -0.36
CA LEU A 103 15.51 -10.00 0.36
C LEU A 103 15.38 -10.81 1.66
N PRO A 104 16.43 -11.55 2.06
CA PRO A 104 16.44 -12.22 3.35
C PRO A 104 16.28 -11.17 4.47
N PRO A 105 15.58 -11.51 5.57
CA PRO A 105 15.44 -10.59 6.70
C PRO A 105 16.81 -10.28 7.30
N GLN A 106 16.99 -9.04 7.76
CA GLN A 106 18.22 -8.63 8.45
C GLN A 106 18.40 -9.48 9.72
N PRO A 107 19.63 -9.97 10.00
CA PRO A 107 19.91 -10.71 11.23
C PRO A 107 19.57 -9.84 12.44
N LYS A 108 18.96 -10.46 13.45
CA LYS A 108 18.64 -9.83 14.73
C LYS A 108 19.41 -10.55 15.84
N PRO A 109 19.88 -9.83 16.87
CA PRO A 109 20.56 -10.45 17.99
C PRO A 109 19.62 -11.43 18.70
N GLU A 110 20.18 -12.55 19.13
CA GLU A 110 19.41 -13.55 19.87
C GLU A 110 19.10 -13.07 21.30
N PHE A 111 18.05 -13.62 21.91
CA PHE A 111 17.65 -13.25 23.26
C PHE A 111 18.76 -13.44 24.30
N TRP A 112 19.58 -14.49 24.17
CA TRP A 112 20.72 -14.73 25.06
C TRP A 112 21.83 -13.70 24.90
N GLU A 113 22.08 -13.23 23.68
CA GLU A 113 23.04 -12.15 23.43
C GLU A 113 22.59 -10.88 24.14
N ILE A 114 21.30 -10.53 24.05
CA ILE A 114 20.71 -9.38 24.76
C ILE A 114 20.91 -9.52 26.29
N LEU A 115 20.60 -10.69 26.86
CA LEU A 115 20.80 -10.95 28.29
C LEU A 115 22.27 -10.80 28.72
N LEU A 116 23.21 -11.33 27.93
CA LEU A 116 24.64 -11.20 28.20
C LEU A 116 25.08 -9.73 28.12
N THR A 117 24.59 -8.97 27.14
CA THR A 117 24.89 -7.54 26.99
C THR A 117 24.40 -6.73 28.20
N ILE A 118 23.24 -7.09 28.76
CA ILE A 118 22.74 -6.50 30.01
C ILE A 118 23.68 -6.83 31.18
N GLY A 119 24.07 -8.10 31.33
CA GLY A 119 25.02 -8.53 32.37
C GLY A 119 26.36 -7.80 32.29
N LEU A 120 26.87 -7.56 31.08
CA LEU A 120 28.11 -6.81 30.82
C LEU A 120 27.98 -5.32 31.15
N SER A 121 26.83 -4.72 30.84
CA SER A 121 26.52 -3.34 31.23
C SER A 121 26.50 -3.18 32.75
N ILE A 122 26.06 -4.21 33.48
CA ILE A 122 26.09 -4.24 34.95
C ILE A 122 27.53 -4.33 35.47
N MET A 123 28.43 -5.07 34.82
CA MET A 123 29.85 -5.08 35.22
C MET A 123 30.52 -3.72 35.00
N LEU A 124 30.25 -3.05 33.88
CA LEU A 124 30.71 -1.69 33.61
C LEU A 124 30.17 -0.70 34.64
N LEU A 125 28.89 -0.81 35.01
CA LEU A 125 28.27 -0.02 36.08
C LEU A 125 29.07 -0.14 37.37
N LEU A 126 29.47 -1.36 37.77
CA LEU A 126 30.22 -1.58 39.01
C LEU A 126 31.61 -0.94 38.96
N GLY A 127 32.31 -1.02 37.82
CA GLY A 127 33.59 -0.35 37.63
C GLY A 127 33.47 1.19 37.68
N ILE A 128 32.45 1.75 37.01
CA ILE A 128 32.17 3.20 37.05
C ILE A 128 31.79 3.62 38.47
N ALA A 129 30.91 2.87 39.15
CA ALA A 129 30.44 3.19 40.49
C ALA A 129 31.60 3.28 41.49
N GLU A 130 32.56 2.35 41.43
CA GLU A 130 33.77 2.41 42.24
C GLU A 130 34.59 3.69 41.99
N PHE A 131 34.74 4.07 40.71
CA PHE A 131 35.45 5.30 40.32
C PHE A 131 34.80 6.58 40.88
N PHE A 132 33.47 6.58 41.03
CA PHE A 132 32.71 7.68 41.61
C PHE A 132 32.52 7.54 43.13
N GLY A 133 33.10 6.53 43.78
CA GLY A 133 32.94 6.26 45.22
C GLY A 133 31.51 5.91 45.63
N LEU A 134 30.73 5.33 44.71
CA LEU A 134 29.36 4.87 44.95
C LEU A 134 29.37 3.43 45.43
N GLU A 135 29.06 3.22 46.71
CA GLU A 135 28.77 1.90 47.24
C GLU A 135 27.38 1.43 46.77
N VAL A 136 27.35 0.59 45.74
CA VAL A 136 26.11 0.10 45.11
C VAL A 136 25.22 -0.67 46.11
N GLN A 137 25.80 -1.26 47.14
CA GLN A 137 25.07 -2.01 48.19
C GLN A 137 24.38 -1.11 49.23
N SER A 138 24.78 0.17 49.35
CA SER A 138 24.37 1.09 50.41
C SER A 138 23.91 2.46 49.90
N ILE A 139 23.35 2.50 48.68
CA ILE A 139 22.93 3.74 48.02
C ILE A 139 21.92 4.51 48.88
N THR A 140 22.28 5.73 49.25
CA THR A 140 21.38 6.66 49.95
C THR A 140 20.47 7.40 48.96
N ASN A 141 19.31 7.91 49.41
CA ASN A 141 18.39 8.68 48.55
C ASN A 141 19.08 9.87 47.84
N ASN A 142 20.11 10.46 48.46
CA ASN A 142 20.85 11.59 47.87
C ASN A 142 21.84 11.15 46.77
N GLN A 143 22.21 9.88 46.72
CA GLN A 143 23.08 9.29 45.70
C GLN A 143 22.29 8.65 44.55
N PHE A 144 20.96 8.61 44.64
CA PHE A 144 20.11 7.96 43.65
C PHE A 144 20.24 8.58 42.24
N ILE A 145 20.36 9.90 42.16
CA ILE A 145 20.58 10.61 40.88
C ILE A 145 21.95 10.24 40.29
N GLN A 146 22.99 10.17 41.14
CA GLN A 146 24.33 9.78 40.69
C GLN A 146 24.35 8.33 40.21
N PHE A 147 23.66 7.42 40.89
CA PHE A 147 23.50 6.03 40.46
C PHE A 147 22.85 5.93 39.08
N LEU A 148 21.76 6.67 38.83
CA LEU A 148 21.11 6.67 37.51
C LEU A 148 22.02 7.22 36.41
N LEU A 149 22.80 8.27 36.71
CA LEU A 149 23.79 8.79 35.77
C LEU A 149 24.87 7.76 35.45
N VAL A 150 25.39 7.08 36.47
CA VAL A 150 26.42 6.02 36.31
C VAL A 150 25.86 4.82 35.55
N LEU A 151 24.61 4.41 35.81
CA LEU A 151 23.92 3.36 35.05
C LEU A 151 23.72 3.75 33.59
N SER A 152 23.24 4.98 33.34
CA SER A 152 23.07 5.47 31.97
C SER A 152 24.41 5.54 31.23
N GLY A 153 25.47 5.98 31.90
CA GLY A 153 26.83 6.01 31.38
C GLY A 153 27.33 4.62 31.02
N ALA A 154 27.11 3.62 31.89
CA ALA A 154 27.49 2.23 31.65
C ALA A 154 26.79 1.64 30.40
N VAL A 155 25.48 1.86 30.28
CA VAL A 155 24.70 1.41 29.12
C VAL A 155 25.17 2.12 27.84
N CYS A 156 25.39 3.44 27.89
CA CYS A 156 25.87 4.21 26.74
C CYS A 156 27.29 3.81 26.31
N MET A 157 28.19 3.53 27.26
CA MET A 157 29.55 3.06 26.98
C MET A 157 29.51 1.68 26.31
N ASN A 158 28.75 0.73 26.86
CA ASN A 158 28.65 -0.61 26.27
C ASN A 158 28.01 -0.58 24.87
N LEU A 159 26.97 0.23 24.67
CA LEU A 159 26.36 0.42 23.36
C LEU A 159 27.33 1.09 22.37
N GLY A 160 28.06 2.11 22.83
CA GLY A 160 29.06 2.81 22.03
C GLY A 160 30.20 1.89 21.59
N GLU A 161 30.66 1.02 22.48
CA GLU A 161 31.65 -0.01 22.19
C GLU A 161 31.13 -1.02 21.17
N TYR A 162 29.94 -1.57 21.39
CA TYR A 162 29.29 -2.49 20.45
C TYR A 162 29.21 -1.90 19.04
N ILE A 163 28.73 -0.66 18.92
CA ILE A 163 28.65 0.06 17.63
C ILE A 163 30.05 0.30 17.05
N GLY A 164 31.03 0.64 17.89
CA GLY A 164 32.41 0.87 17.49
C GLY A 164 33.05 -0.37 16.89
N ILE A 165 32.94 -1.51 17.57
CA ILE A 165 33.41 -2.82 17.09
C ILE A 165 32.72 -3.17 15.77
N LEU A 166 31.39 -3.05 15.72
CA LEU A 166 30.62 -3.37 14.52
C LEU A 166 31.06 -2.54 13.31
N ARG A 167 31.24 -1.23 13.48
CA ARG A 167 31.74 -0.34 12.41
C ARG A 167 33.16 -0.70 11.98
N MET A 168 34.05 -0.98 12.92
CA MET A 168 35.45 -1.30 12.61
C MET A 168 35.58 -2.65 11.90
N VAL A 169 34.90 -3.69 12.40
CA VAL A 169 34.88 -5.02 11.78
C VAL A 169 34.29 -4.93 10.36
N LYS A 170 33.19 -4.20 10.17
CA LYS A 170 32.66 -3.91 8.84
C LYS A 170 33.67 -3.20 7.96
N ALA A 171 34.28 -2.11 8.41
CA ALA A 171 35.24 -1.35 7.61
C ALA A 171 36.43 -2.20 7.14
N VAL A 172 36.93 -3.09 8.02
CA VAL A 172 38.08 -3.94 7.72
C VAL A 172 37.69 -5.14 6.86
N ARG A 173 36.49 -5.72 7.02
CA ARG A 173 36.13 -7.03 6.46
C ARG A 173 35.03 -7.03 5.41
N ARG A 174 34.42 -5.89 5.09
CA ARG A 174 33.35 -5.80 4.08
C ARG A 174 33.76 -6.35 2.72
N TYR A 175 35.04 -6.22 2.39
CA TYR A 175 35.62 -6.65 1.11
C TYR A 175 36.28 -8.04 1.18
N ASP A 176 36.22 -8.73 2.33
CA ASP A 176 36.69 -10.12 2.40
C ASP A 176 35.78 -11.00 1.54
N PRO A 177 36.33 -11.88 0.68
CA PRO A 177 35.53 -12.73 -0.19
C PRO A 177 34.60 -13.65 0.60
N LYS A 178 33.44 -13.92 0.01
CA LYS A 178 32.34 -14.73 0.58
C LYS A 178 32.88 -16.03 1.18
N ARG A 179 32.63 -16.25 2.47
CA ARG A 179 32.86 -17.56 3.11
C ARG A 179 31.55 -18.33 3.11
N SER A 180 31.37 -19.14 2.08
CA SER A 180 30.29 -20.12 2.02
C SER A 180 30.58 -21.21 3.07
N PHE A 181 29.65 -21.44 3.97
CA PHE A 181 29.70 -22.57 4.92
C PHE A 181 29.59 -23.93 4.19
N SER A 182 29.27 -23.91 2.89
CA SER A 182 28.96 -25.07 2.06
C SER A 182 30.03 -25.44 1.03
N ASP A 183 31.03 -24.59 0.78
CA ASP A 183 32.10 -24.87 -0.17
C ASP A 183 33.36 -25.35 0.54
N ASP A 184 33.43 -26.68 0.63
CA ASP A 184 34.60 -27.54 0.88
C ASP A 184 34.98 -27.87 2.35
N ASN A 185 34.69 -29.12 2.75
CA ASN A 185 34.94 -29.70 4.08
C ASN A 185 36.43 -29.85 4.44
N ARG A 186 37.37 -29.50 3.55
CA ARG A 186 38.80 -29.67 3.82
C ARG A 186 39.62 -28.38 3.79
N HIS A 187 39.20 -27.30 3.15
CA HIS A 187 40.02 -26.09 3.02
C HIS A 187 39.23 -24.80 3.24
N ALA A 188 38.47 -24.75 4.34
CA ALA A 188 38.29 -23.49 5.07
C ALA A 188 39.65 -23.08 5.66
N ASN A 189 40.61 -22.67 4.82
CA ASN A 189 41.82 -22.03 5.32
C ASN A 189 41.42 -20.63 5.80
N SER A 190 40.76 -20.60 6.95
CA SER A 190 40.94 -19.53 7.91
C SER A 190 42.42 -19.22 7.88
N ILE A 191 42.83 -17.98 7.63
CA ILE A 191 44.11 -17.53 8.14
C ILE A 191 44.01 -17.91 9.63
N PRO A 192 44.74 -18.94 10.11
CA PRO A 192 44.59 -19.39 11.47
C PRO A 192 44.77 -18.19 12.38
N PHE A 193 44.04 -18.16 13.49
CA PHE A 193 44.05 -17.02 14.42
C PHE A 193 45.47 -16.51 14.71
N TRP A 194 46.43 -17.42 14.87
CA TRP A 194 47.87 -17.15 15.01
C TRP A 194 48.51 -16.41 13.83
N GLN A 195 48.16 -16.74 12.59
CA GLN A 195 48.65 -16.01 11.42
C GLN A 195 48.06 -14.60 11.36
N ARG A 196 46.83 -14.38 11.86
CA ARG A 196 46.23 -13.04 11.91
C ARG A 196 46.82 -12.15 13.01
N ILE A 197 47.18 -12.75 14.15
CA ILE A 197 47.98 -12.06 15.17
C ILE A 197 49.33 -11.67 14.57
N LYS A 198 50.00 -12.61 13.90
CA LYS A 198 51.31 -12.39 13.26
C LYS A 198 51.25 -11.34 12.14
N SER A 199 50.16 -11.28 11.39
CA SER A 199 49.97 -10.29 10.31
C SER A 199 49.58 -8.90 10.82
N GLY A 200 49.36 -8.73 12.13
CA GLY A 200 48.96 -7.45 12.70
C GLY A 200 47.52 -7.06 12.34
N ASP A 201 46.58 -8.01 12.24
CA ASP A 201 45.17 -7.71 11.99
C ASP A 201 44.65 -6.72 13.05
N ALA A 202 44.38 -5.49 12.60
CA ALA A 202 43.99 -4.37 13.46
C ALA A 202 42.74 -4.68 14.29
N ALA A 203 41.81 -5.47 13.73
CA ALA A 203 40.59 -5.83 14.42
C ALA A 203 40.89 -6.78 15.60
N ILE A 204 41.82 -7.73 15.44
CA ILE A 204 42.21 -8.67 16.50
C ILE A 204 42.98 -7.96 17.61
N TRP A 205 43.93 -7.10 17.25
CA TRP A 205 44.68 -6.33 18.25
C TRP A 205 43.80 -5.34 19.00
N LEU A 206 42.83 -4.72 18.32
CA LEU A 206 41.80 -3.92 18.96
C LEU A 206 40.98 -4.75 19.95
N SER A 207 40.57 -5.97 19.58
CA SER A 207 39.87 -6.87 20.50
C SER A 207 40.71 -7.17 21.75
N PHE A 208 42.00 -7.50 21.60
CA PHE A 208 42.88 -7.72 22.75
C PHE A 208 43.01 -6.48 23.65
N ALA A 209 43.14 -5.30 23.04
CA ALA A 209 43.24 -4.05 23.77
C ALA A 209 41.95 -3.74 24.55
N ILE A 210 40.79 -3.97 23.93
CA ILE A 210 39.48 -3.80 24.56
C ILE A 210 39.34 -4.75 25.76
N VAL A 211 39.61 -6.07 25.59
CA VAL A 211 39.54 -7.02 26.72
C VAL A 211 40.42 -6.55 27.87
N LEU A 212 41.67 -6.17 27.60
CA LEU A 212 42.61 -5.71 28.62
C LEU A 212 42.08 -4.48 29.36
N MET A 213 41.60 -3.47 28.62
CA MET A 213 41.10 -2.23 29.18
C MET A 213 39.81 -2.44 29.98
N GLU A 214 38.84 -3.20 29.46
CA GLU A 214 37.59 -3.53 30.17
C GLU A 214 37.87 -4.34 31.44
N THR A 215 38.77 -5.32 31.37
CA THR A 215 39.15 -6.13 32.54
C THR A 215 39.77 -5.26 33.63
N ALA A 216 40.72 -4.40 33.25
CA ALA A 216 41.38 -3.49 34.18
C ALA A 216 40.41 -2.46 34.78
N PHE A 217 39.39 -2.07 34.02
CA PHE A 217 38.38 -1.09 34.44
C PHE A 217 37.30 -1.69 35.35
N ALA A 218 36.80 -2.89 35.04
CA ALA A 218 35.72 -3.53 35.79
C ALA A 218 36.22 -4.26 37.06
N ALA A 219 37.44 -4.80 37.04
CA ALA A 219 37.97 -5.58 38.15
C ALA A 219 38.00 -4.84 39.50
N PRO A 220 38.42 -3.55 39.60
CA PRO A 220 38.40 -2.81 40.86
C PRO A 220 37.00 -2.76 41.52
N GLY A 221 35.96 -2.43 40.74
CA GLY A 221 34.60 -2.37 41.27
C GLY A 221 34.04 -3.74 41.66
N LEU A 222 34.40 -4.80 40.92
CA LEU A 222 34.04 -6.17 41.29
C LEU A 222 34.78 -6.64 42.56
N ILE A 223 36.04 -6.24 42.76
CA ILE A 223 36.80 -6.51 43.98
C ILE A 223 36.21 -5.74 45.17
N GLY A 224 35.76 -4.50 44.95
CA GLY A 224 35.09 -3.68 45.96
C GLY A 224 33.77 -4.28 46.48
N LEU A 225 33.10 -5.10 45.67
CA LEU A 225 31.91 -5.85 46.11
C LEU A 225 32.21 -7.07 46.98
N LEU A 226 33.45 -7.56 46.99
CA LEU A 226 33.82 -8.69 47.84
C LEU A 226 33.81 -8.28 49.31
N PRO A 227 33.45 -9.18 50.24
CA PRO A 227 33.64 -8.96 51.66
C PRO A 227 35.08 -8.52 51.97
N PRO A 228 35.32 -7.62 52.95
CA PRO A 228 36.65 -7.05 53.22
C PRO A 228 37.76 -8.08 53.46
N LYS A 229 37.38 -9.28 53.95
CA LYS A 229 38.31 -10.40 54.15
C LYS A 229 38.78 -11.01 52.82
N LEU A 230 37.90 -11.08 51.84
CA LEU A 230 38.17 -11.66 50.52
C LEU A 230 38.76 -10.64 49.54
N SER A 231 38.43 -9.35 49.70
CA SER A 231 38.91 -8.29 48.80
C SER A 231 40.43 -8.05 48.90
N VAL A 232 41.07 -8.43 50.01
CA VAL A 232 42.53 -8.36 50.20
C VAL A 232 43.26 -9.67 49.89
N GLU A 233 42.51 -10.77 49.68
CA GLU A 233 43.11 -12.07 49.37
C GLU A 233 43.49 -12.14 47.88
N PRO A 234 44.79 -12.34 47.55
CA PRO A 234 45.26 -12.26 46.17
C PRO A 234 44.62 -13.32 45.26
N LEU A 235 44.24 -14.46 45.81
CA LEU A 235 43.61 -15.55 45.05
C LEU A 235 42.17 -15.18 44.64
N PHE A 236 41.44 -14.50 45.52
CA PHE A 236 40.11 -13.96 45.21
C PHE A 236 40.17 -12.76 44.26
N GLN A 237 41.17 -11.87 44.42
CA GLN A 237 41.41 -10.81 43.45
C GLN A 237 41.69 -11.39 42.05
N LEU A 238 42.56 -12.41 41.96
CA LEU A 238 42.90 -13.05 40.68
C LEU A 238 41.70 -13.73 40.03
N THR A 239 40.82 -14.37 40.81
CA THR A 239 39.59 -14.96 40.27
C THR A 239 38.59 -13.91 39.79
N VAL A 240 38.47 -12.77 40.48
CA VAL A 240 37.65 -11.65 39.99
C VAL A 240 38.23 -11.05 38.70
N PHE A 241 39.55 -10.86 38.62
CA PHE A 241 40.22 -10.43 37.39
C PHE A 241 39.96 -11.41 36.23
N ALA A 242 40.07 -12.72 36.48
CA ALA A 242 39.79 -13.74 35.47
C ALA A 242 38.32 -13.74 35.02
N ALA A 243 37.38 -13.56 35.96
CA ALA A 243 35.95 -13.46 35.66
C ALA A 243 35.62 -12.21 34.83
N ALA A 244 36.20 -11.06 35.17
CA ALA A 244 36.07 -9.82 34.40
C ALA A 244 36.63 -9.98 32.97
N GLY A 245 37.79 -10.64 32.84
CA GLY A 245 38.38 -10.91 31.52
C GLY A 245 37.56 -11.88 30.66
N LEU A 246 36.96 -12.90 31.27
CA LEU A 246 36.00 -13.78 30.59
C LEU A 246 34.77 -13.01 30.10
N ALA A 247 34.22 -12.13 30.93
CA ALA A 247 33.07 -11.32 30.59
C ALA A 247 33.38 -10.37 29.41
N ALA A 248 34.50 -9.62 29.48
CA ALA A 248 34.97 -8.77 28.39
C ALA A 248 35.18 -9.55 27.08
N THR A 249 35.74 -10.77 27.17
CA THR A 249 35.91 -11.65 26.01
C THR A 249 34.56 -12.05 25.39
N ILE A 250 33.55 -12.35 26.22
CA ILE A 250 32.19 -12.66 25.76
C ILE A 250 31.56 -11.44 25.07
N ASN A 251 31.74 -10.23 25.61
CA ASN A 251 31.24 -8.98 25.02
C ASN A 251 31.73 -8.82 23.58
N ILE A 252 33.05 -8.93 23.41
CA ILE A 252 33.69 -8.80 22.10
C ILE A 252 33.25 -9.94 21.16
N MET A 253 33.15 -11.18 21.64
CA MET A 253 32.70 -12.30 20.81
C MET A 253 31.28 -12.07 20.26
N ILE A 254 30.35 -11.57 21.07
CA ILE A 254 28.98 -11.26 20.65
C ILE A 254 28.99 -10.13 19.62
N ALA A 255 29.74 -9.05 19.88
CA ALA A 255 29.84 -7.91 18.95
C ALA A 255 30.44 -8.33 17.60
N TRP A 256 31.48 -9.17 17.63
CA TRP A 256 32.11 -9.73 16.44
C TRP A 256 31.22 -10.70 15.68
N GLY A 257 30.54 -11.61 16.38
CA GLY A 257 29.62 -12.57 15.79
C GLY A 257 28.52 -11.85 15.01
N ASN A 258 27.88 -10.86 15.64
CA ASN A 258 26.86 -10.03 15.03
C ASN A 258 27.38 -9.24 13.82
N ALA A 259 28.57 -8.63 13.92
CA ALA A 259 29.17 -7.90 12.80
C ALA A 259 29.46 -8.82 11.60
N LEU A 260 29.95 -10.04 11.85
CA LEU A 260 30.21 -11.02 10.78
C LEU A 260 28.92 -11.51 10.12
N LEU A 261 27.88 -11.80 10.90
CA LEU A 261 26.55 -12.17 10.37
C LEU A 261 25.97 -11.06 9.50
N GLU A 262 26.11 -9.81 9.93
CA GLU A 262 25.61 -8.67 9.16
C GLU A 262 26.39 -8.45 7.86
N ILE A 263 27.72 -8.61 7.87
CA ILE A 263 28.55 -8.57 6.65
C ILE A 263 28.12 -9.67 5.68
N GLN A 264 27.93 -10.91 6.16
CA GLN A 264 27.48 -12.02 5.34
C GLN A 264 26.09 -11.75 4.74
N TRP A 265 25.18 -11.18 5.53
CA TRP A 265 23.87 -10.78 5.05
C TRP A 265 23.96 -9.69 3.98
N GLU A 266 24.75 -8.63 4.18
CA GLU A 266 24.98 -7.57 3.20
C GLU A 266 25.54 -8.15 1.88
N GLN A 267 26.51 -9.06 1.96
CA GLN A 267 27.07 -9.74 0.80
C GLN A 267 26.05 -10.63 0.07
N ASN A 268 25.22 -11.37 0.81
CA ASN A 268 24.14 -12.19 0.24
C ASN A 268 23.10 -11.33 -0.48
N VAL A 269 22.68 -10.23 0.15
CA VAL A 269 21.74 -9.26 -0.42
C VAL A 269 22.30 -8.65 -1.71
N GLU A 270 23.57 -8.25 -1.71
CA GLU A 270 24.18 -7.66 -2.90
C GLU A 270 24.30 -8.66 -4.05
N GLU A 271 24.63 -9.92 -3.76
CA GLU A 271 24.66 -10.98 -4.77
C GLU A 271 23.26 -11.29 -5.33
N ILE A 272 22.23 -11.38 -4.47
CA ILE A 272 20.84 -11.56 -4.93
C ILE A 272 20.45 -10.40 -5.84
N ARG A 273 20.78 -9.15 -5.47
CA ARG A 273 20.54 -7.98 -6.32
C ARG A 273 21.31 -8.05 -7.65
N GLN A 274 22.56 -8.51 -7.64
CA GLN A 274 23.34 -8.66 -8.86
C GLN A 274 22.76 -9.74 -9.79
N ARG A 275 22.42 -10.92 -9.24
CA ARG A 275 21.77 -11.99 -10.00
C ARG A 275 20.42 -11.56 -10.57
N HIS A 276 19.59 -10.87 -9.79
CA HIS A 276 18.30 -10.34 -10.25
C HIS A 276 18.49 -9.32 -11.37
N ARG A 277 19.44 -8.38 -11.20
CA ARG A 277 19.79 -7.40 -12.22
C ARG A 277 20.28 -8.05 -13.51
N GLN A 278 21.12 -9.08 -13.43
CA GLN A 278 21.58 -9.84 -14.59
C GLN A 278 20.45 -10.62 -15.26
N ALA A 279 19.60 -11.31 -14.47
CA ALA A 279 18.46 -12.05 -14.99
C ALA A 279 17.46 -11.13 -15.72
N PHE A 280 17.22 -9.94 -15.17
CA PHE A 280 16.38 -8.92 -15.79
C PHE A 280 16.92 -8.50 -17.16
N VAL A 281 18.21 -8.15 -17.25
CA VAL A 281 18.84 -7.72 -18.51
C VAL A 281 18.95 -8.84 -19.54
N ASN A 282 19.22 -10.07 -19.11
CA ASN A 282 19.20 -11.25 -19.97
C ASN A 282 17.80 -11.52 -20.55
N SER A 283 16.73 -11.12 -19.85
CA SER A 283 15.36 -11.26 -20.33
C SER A 283 14.92 -10.12 -21.27
N GLU A 284 15.53 -8.94 -21.17
CA GLU A 284 15.18 -7.75 -21.97
C GLU A 284 16.13 -7.53 -23.17
N SER A 285 17.32 -8.15 -23.20
CA SER A 285 18.36 -7.96 -24.25
C SER A 285 18.89 -9.26 -24.85
N ASP A 286 19.09 -9.30 -26.18
CA ASP A 286 19.70 -10.44 -26.92
C ASP A 286 21.24 -10.48 -26.80
N SER A 287 21.85 -9.64 -25.96
CA SER A 287 23.31 -9.48 -25.91
C SER A 287 23.97 -10.45 -24.92
N ASN A 288 24.86 -11.30 -25.42
CA ASN A 288 25.63 -12.26 -24.61
C ASN A 288 26.75 -11.63 -23.77
N PHE A 289 26.95 -10.31 -23.84
CA PHE A 289 28.00 -9.60 -23.09
C PHE A 289 27.39 -8.39 -22.41
N ILE A 290 27.18 -8.51 -21.11
CA ILE A 290 26.51 -7.50 -20.31
C ILE A 290 27.49 -7.00 -19.26
N ASP A 291 28.09 -5.84 -19.53
CA ASP A 291 28.89 -5.11 -18.54
C ASP A 291 27.99 -4.46 -17.48
N GLU A 292 28.50 -4.28 -16.26
CA GLU A 292 27.77 -3.68 -15.14
C GLU A 292 27.18 -2.29 -15.47
N ILE A 293 27.88 -1.51 -16.29
CA ILE A 293 27.42 -0.19 -16.77
C ILE A 293 26.16 -0.32 -17.65
N VAL A 294 26.05 -1.39 -18.44
CA VAL A 294 24.89 -1.67 -19.30
C VAL A 294 23.68 -2.04 -18.43
N ILE A 295 23.90 -2.92 -17.45
CA ILE A 295 22.87 -3.32 -16.48
C ILE A 295 22.28 -2.10 -15.76
N GLU A 296 23.15 -1.25 -15.22
CA GLU A 296 22.70 -0.08 -14.47
C GLU A 296 21.92 0.90 -15.36
N ARG A 297 22.37 1.09 -16.61
CA ARG A 297 21.67 1.92 -17.59
C ARG A 297 20.28 1.37 -17.91
N GLU A 298 20.16 0.07 -18.15
CA GLU A 298 18.86 -0.56 -18.46
C GLU A 298 17.90 -0.52 -17.28
N MET A 299 18.37 -0.85 -16.08
CA MET A 299 17.59 -0.72 -14.85
C MET A 299 17.11 0.72 -14.61
N ASN A 300 17.97 1.72 -14.83
CA ASN A 300 17.59 3.12 -14.71
C ASN A 300 16.59 3.55 -15.79
N ASN A 301 16.74 3.07 -17.02
CA ASN A 301 15.77 3.29 -18.08
C ASN A 301 14.42 2.67 -17.72
N TYR A 302 14.40 1.46 -17.17
CA TYR A 302 13.19 0.78 -16.73
C TYR A 302 12.50 1.52 -15.58
N ARG A 303 13.24 1.95 -14.56
CA ARG A 303 12.73 2.82 -13.48
C ARG A 303 12.15 4.12 -14.03
N ARG A 304 12.77 4.73 -15.04
CA ARG A 304 12.25 5.92 -15.71
C ARG A 304 10.96 5.63 -16.48
N LYS A 305 10.86 4.47 -17.16
CA LYS A 305 9.62 4.02 -17.82
C LYS A 305 8.50 3.80 -16.79
N LEU A 306 8.81 3.15 -15.66
CA LEU A 306 7.87 2.95 -14.55
C LEU A 306 7.38 4.28 -13.97
N GLY A 307 8.30 5.22 -13.70
CA GLY A 307 7.93 6.55 -13.20
C GLY A 307 7.00 7.30 -14.16
N LYS A 308 7.26 7.24 -15.48
CA LYS A 308 6.36 7.79 -16.50
C LYS A 308 5.00 7.09 -16.51
N ALA A 309 4.96 5.76 -16.37
CA ALA A 309 3.73 4.98 -16.33
C ALA A 309 2.89 5.32 -15.09
N LYS A 310 3.50 5.44 -13.91
CA LYS A 310 2.84 5.88 -12.67
C LYS A 310 2.25 7.28 -12.81
N ALA A 311 3.02 8.23 -13.34
CA ALA A 311 2.52 9.59 -13.56
C ALA A 311 1.32 9.61 -14.54
N ARG A 312 1.35 8.77 -15.59
CA ARG A 312 0.22 8.60 -16.50
C ARG A 312 -0.99 7.97 -15.80
N LEU A 313 -0.78 6.97 -14.94
CA LEU A 313 -1.84 6.35 -14.14
C LEU A 313 -2.50 7.36 -13.22
N GLU A 314 -1.71 8.16 -12.50
CA GLU A 314 -2.22 9.19 -11.60
C GLU A 314 -3.04 10.25 -12.34
N LEU A 315 -2.55 10.72 -13.50
CA LEU A 315 -3.30 11.64 -14.35
C LEU A 315 -4.63 11.02 -14.80
N LYS A 316 -4.59 9.74 -15.20
CA LYS A 316 -5.79 9.03 -15.68
C LYS A 316 -6.79 8.77 -14.57
N ASN A 317 -6.35 8.41 -13.37
CA ASN A 317 -7.19 8.29 -12.17
C ASN A 317 -7.92 9.61 -11.89
N ARG A 318 -7.22 10.76 -11.97
CA ARG A 318 -7.84 12.08 -11.81
C ARG A 318 -8.87 12.38 -12.91
N THR A 319 -8.62 11.98 -14.15
CA THR A 319 -9.56 12.14 -15.26
C THR A 319 -10.81 11.28 -15.07
N VAL A 320 -10.64 10.01 -14.68
CA VAL A 320 -11.74 9.09 -14.38
C VAL A 320 -12.61 9.66 -13.25
N GLU A 321 -12.00 10.15 -12.16
CA GLU A 321 -12.73 10.73 -11.05
C GLU A 321 -13.56 11.96 -11.46
N LYS A 322 -12.98 12.87 -12.25
CA LYS A 322 -13.71 14.02 -12.81
C LYS A 322 -14.85 13.58 -13.73
N GLN A 323 -14.63 12.55 -14.52
CA GLN A 323 -15.63 12.02 -15.45
C GLN A 323 -16.77 11.33 -14.69
N LYS A 324 -16.49 10.62 -13.60
CA LYS A 324 -17.50 10.06 -12.68
C LYS A 324 -18.42 11.14 -12.12
N GLN A 325 -17.84 12.18 -11.54
CA GLN A 325 -18.60 13.31 -11.02
C GLN A 325 -19.49 13.96 -12.10
N ARG A 326 -18.95 14.14 -13.31
CA ARG A 326 -19.73 14.68 -14.44
C ARG A 326 -20.87 13.77 -14.88
N VAL A 327 -20.65 12.46 -14.87
CA VAL A 327 -21.68 11.47 -15.17
C VAL A 327 -22.79 11.53 -14.12
N ASP A 328 -22.44 11.54 -12.83
CA ASP A 328 -23.40 11.64 -11.73
C ASP A 328 -24.25 12.92 -11.85
N ASP A 329 -23.61 14.06 -12.11
CA ASP A 329 -24.30 15.34 -12.32
C ASP A 329 -25.28 15.31 -13.51
N LEU A 330 -24.87 14.66 -14.62
CA LEU A 330 -25.69 14.55 -15.82
C LEU A 330 -26.86 13.57 -15.63
N GLN A 331 -26.64 12.46 -14.91
CA GLN A 331 -27.70 11.53 -14.55
C GLN A 331 -28.73 12.21 -13.64
N GLU A 332 -28.28 12.95 -12.63
CA GLU A 332 -29.17 13.68 -11.72
C GLU A 332 -29.93 14.81 -12.44
N ARG A 333 -29.31 15.44 -13.45
CA ARG A 333 -30.00 16.40 -14.31
C ARG A 333 -31.06 15.72 -15.18
N ALA A 334 -30.73 14.60 -15.82
CA ALA A 334 -31.67 13.84 -16.64
C ALA A 334 -32.88 13.38 -15.81
N ARG A 335 -32.63 12.95 -14.56
CA ARG A 335 -33.67 12.61 -13.60
C ARG A 335 -34.60 13.76 -13.29
N ARG A 336 -34.05 14.93 -12.94
CA ARG A 336 -34.87 16.11 -12.61
C ARG A 336 -35.70 16.59 -13.79
N GLU A 337 -35.15 16.59 -15.02
CA GLU A 337 -35.93 16.96 -16.20
C GLU A 337 -37.06 15.98 -16.49
N PHE A 338 -36.81 14.68 -16.29
CA PHE A 338 -37.85 13.65 -16.37
C PHE A 338 -38.95 13.88 -15.33
N GLU A 339 -38.61 14.00 -14.04
CA GLU A 339 -39.58 14.20 -12.96
C GLU A 339 -40.44 15.46 -13.20
N ARG A 340 -39.84 16.55 -13.70
CA ARG A 340 -40.56 17.78 -14.08
C ARG A 340 -41.54 17.56 -15.22
N TRP A 341 -41.10 16.85 -16.25
CA TRP A 341 -41.94 16.52 -17.39
C TRP A 341 -43.09 15.58 -16.98
N GLU A 342 -42.77 14.53 -16.23
CA GLU A 342 -43.74 13.54 -15.73
C GLU A 342 -44.81 14.22 -14.87
N PHE A 343 -44.42 15.11 -13.97
CA PHE A 343 -45.36 15.90 -13.17
C PHE A 343 -46.30 16.74 -14.05
N SER A 344 -45.76 17.35 -15.12
CA SER A 344 -46.55 18.15 -16.07
C SER A 344 -47.55 17.28 -16.84
N VAL A 345 -47.13 16.10 -17.28
CA VAL A 345 -48.00 15.12 -17.96
C VAL A 345 -49.10 14.61 -17.03
N ARG A 346 -48.75 14.21 -15.79
CA ARG A 346 -49.72 13.74 -14.78
C ARG A 346 -50.77 14.79 -14.46
N LYS A 347 -50.34 16.05 -14.31
CA LYS A 347 -51.26 17.18 -14.09
C LYS A 347 -52.21 17.36 -15.28
N TRP A 348 -51.67 17.40 -16.50
CA TRP A 348 -52.48 17.58 -17.71
C TRP A 348 -53.50 16.45 -17.90
N LEU A 349 -53.11 15.19 -17.66
CA LEU A 349 -54.01 14.04 -17.73
C LEU A 349 -55.14 14.13 -16.69
N LYS A 350 -54.82 14.58 -15.47
CA LYS A 350 -55.82 14.78 -14.40
C LYS A 350 -56.82 15.88 -14.74
N ASP A 351 -56.35 16.97 -15.35
CA ASP A 351 -57.17 18.11 -15.73
C ASP A 351 -58.01 17.83 -17.00
N ASN A 352 -57.66 16.80 -17.78
CA ASN A 352 -58.31 16.45 -19.06
C ASN A 352 -58.72 14.95 -19.13
N PRO A 353 -59.57 14.46 -18.21
CA PRO A 353 -59.92 13.04 -18.14
C PRO A 353 -60.66 12.53 -19.39
N GLU A 354 -61.44 13.41 -20.04
CA GLU A 354 -62.21 13.07 -21.26
C GLU A 354 -61.31 12.80 -22.47
N VAL A 355 -60.08 13.34 -22.51
CA VAL A 355 -59.14 13.11 -23.61
C VAL A 355 -58.62 11.68 -23.58
N VAL A 356 -58.32 11.17 -22.39
CA VAL A 356 -57.89 9.77 -22.18
C VAL A 356 -59.04 8.83 -22.55
N LYS A 357 -60.25 9.14 -22.09
CA LYS A 357 -61.45 8.35 -22.37
C LYS A 357 -61.78 8.31 -23.87
N ASN A 358 -61.77 9.46 -24.55
CA ASN A 358 -62.01 9.55 -25.99
C ASN A 358 -60.95 8.81 -26.81
N PHE A 359 -59.68 8.85 -26.38
CA PHE A 359 -58.60 8.12 -27.06
C PHE A 359 -58.72 6.60 -26.88
N VAL A 360 -59.05 6.12 -25.68
CA VAL A 360 -59.31 4.70 -25.41
C VAL A 360 -60.53 4.20 -26.20
N GLU A 361 -61.60 5.00 -26.29
CA GLU A 361 -62.77 4.70 -27.11
C GLU A 361 -62.44 4.68 -28.62
N LEU A 362 -61.53 5.54 -29.10
CA LEU A 362 -61.04 5.57 -30.49
C LEU A 362 -60.14 4.37 -30.84
N GLU A 363 -59.23 3.95 -29.97
CA GLU A 363 -58.40 2.74 -30.18
C GLU A 363 -59.21 1.43 -30.05
N SER A 364 -60.28 1.41 -29.26
CA SER A 364 -61.13 0.22 -29.04
C SER A 364 -62.10 -0.08 -30.20
N LYS A 365 -62.28 0.85 -31.14
CA LYS A 365 -63.06 0.59 -32.36
C LYS A 365 -62.16 -0.18 -33.34
N PRO A 366 -62.58 -1.37 -33.82
CA PRO A 366 -61.82 -2.06 -34.86
C PRO A 366 -61.77 -1.16 -36.10
N SER A 367 -60.54 -0.85 -36.54
CA SER A 367 -60.31 -0.22 -37.84
C SER A 367 -60.87 -1.12 -38.92
N ASN A 368 -62.03 -0.76 -39.46
CA ASN A 368 -62.62 -1.45 -40.60
C ASN A 368 -62.02 -0.98 -41.94
N ASN A 369 -60.87 -0.30 -41.92
CA ASN A 369 -60.12 0.04 -43.12
C ASN A 369 -58.68 -0.51 -43.01
N GLY A 370 -58.28 -1.17 -44.09
CA GLY A 370 -57.09 -2.00 -44.18
C GLY A 370 -55.78 -1.27 -43.90
N TYR A 371 -54.77 -2.09 -43.58
CA TYR A 371 -53.34 -1.81 -43.63
C TYR A 371 -52.95 -0.47 -44.28
N HIS A 372 -52.80 0.56 -43.45
CA HIS A 372 -51.84 1.62 -43.72
C HIS A 372 -50.71 1.50 -42.70
N SER A 373 -49.62 0.91 -43.21
CA SER A 373 -48.28 0.97 -42.64
C SER A 373 -47.98 2.39 -42.13
N VAL A 374 -47.85 2.53 -40.81
CA VAL A 374 -47.27 3.72 -40.16
C VAL A 374 -45.77 3.72 -40.48
N LYS A 375 -45.43 4.26 -41.65
CA LYS A 375 -44.05 4.58 -42.04
C LYS A 375 -43.75 6.07 -42.16
N ASN A 376 -44.75 6.95 -41.96
CA ASN A 376 -44.58 8.38 -42.28
C ASN A 376 -44.64 9.28 -41.02
N GLY A 377 -43.80 9.00 -40.03
CA GLY A 377 -43.55 9.90 -38.89
C GLY A 377 -42.07 10.28 -38.71
N LEU A 378 -41.15 9.51 -39.32
CA LEU A 378 -39.71 9.75 -39.29
C LEU A 378 -39.19 10.50 -40.53
N ASP A 379 -39.97 10.56 -41.62
CA ASP A 379 -39.55 11.20 -42.89
C ASP A 379 -39.80 12.71 -42.94
N ILE A 380 -40.43 13.33 -41.93
CA ILE A 380 -40.69 14.78 -41.90
C ILE A 380 -39.61 15.55 -41.12
N LEU A 381 -38.72 14.87 -40.38
CA LEU A 381 -37.61 15.51 -39.65
C LEU A 381 -36.23 15.26 -40.26
N SER A 382 -36.15 14.53 -41.39
CA SER A 382 -34.88 14.25 -42.06
C SER A 382 -34.34 15.41 -42.92
N ASP A 383 -35.14 16.44 -43.20
CA ASP A 383 -34.74 17.51 -44.15
C ASP A 383 -34.34 18.84 -43.50
N GLU A 384 -34.44 18.99 -42.17
CA GLU A 384 -34.04 20.22 -41.47
C GLU A 384 -32.75 20.10 -40.64
N ILE A 385 -32.02 18.98 -40.74
CA ILE A 385 -30.65 18.87 -40.21
C ILE A 385 -29.74 18.34 -41.32
N LYS A 386 -29.27 19.27 -42.15
CA LYS A 386 -28.01 19.17 -42.90
C LYS A 386 -27.16 20.38 -42.64
#